data_AF-A0A962Z2S8-F1
#
_entry.id   AF-A0A962Z2S8-F1
#
_cell.length_a   1.000
_cell.length_b   1.000
_cell.length_c   1.000
_cell.angle_alpha   90.00
_cell.angle_beta   90.00
_cell.angle_gamma   90.00
#
_symmetry.space_group_name_H-M   'P 1'
#
loop_
_entity.id
_entity.type
_entity.pdbx_description
1 polymer ?
#
loop_
_entity_poly.entity_id
_entity_poly.type
_entity_poly.pdbx_seq_one_letter_code
_entity_poly.pdbx_strand_id
1 'polypeptide(L)'
;LINAHFWTATIGTVVYIVAMWVSGIMQGLMWRAYDEYGTLAYTFAESVEAMHPYYAMRAVGGMIFLLGTVLMVFNILMTVAKASSQGSVQAARTAPATA
;
A
#
# COMPACT_ATOMS: atom_id res chain seq x y z
N LEU A 1 1.48 18.54 2.99
CA LEU A 1 0.84 17.21 3.21
C LEU A 1 0.84 16.35 1.95
N ILE A 2 0.51 16.88 0.77
CA ILE A 2 0.49 16.10 -0.49
C ILE A 2 1.83 15.44 -0.82
N ASN A 3 2.95 16.17 -0.74
CA ASN A 3 4.27 15.59 -1.00
C ASN A 3 4.62 14.46 0.01
N ALA A 4 4.25 14.63 1.28
CA ALA A 4 4.45 13.59 2.30
C ALA A 4 3.58 12.35 2.05
N HIS A 5 2.31 12.55 1.64
CA HIS A 5 1.43 11.46 1.21
C HIS A 5 2.01 10.72 0.00
N PHE A 6 2.50 11.45 -1.00
CA PHE A 6 3.12 10.88 -2.20
C PHE A 6 4.31 9.98 -1.84
N TRP A 7 5.26 10.45 -1.03
CA TRP A 7 6.44 9.66 -0.68
C TRP A 7 6.11 8.47 0.22
N THR A 8 5.21 8.62 1.19
CA THR A 8 4.77 7.50 2.04
C THR A 8 4.04 6.43 1.24
N ALA A 9 3.13 6.82 0.35
CA ALA A 9 2.44 5.90 -0.56
C ALA A 9 3.43 5.20 -1.51
N THR A 10 4.38 5.94 -2.08
CA THR A 10 5.36 5.40 -3.04
C THR A 10 6.29 4.38 -2.37
N ILE A 11 6.89 4.75 -1.24
CA ILE A 11 7.81 3.87 -0.51
C ILE A 11 7.07 2.62 0.00
N GLY A 12 5.88 2.79 0.59
CA GLY A 12 5.06 1.67 1.05
C GLY A 12 4.71 0.70 -0.08
N THR A 13 4.33 1.23 -1.25
CA THR A 13 4.02 0.43 -2.45
C THR A 13 5.24 -0.32 -2.97
N VAL A 14 6.40 0.33 -3.06
CA VAL A 14 7.64 -0.32 -3.53
C VAL A 14 8.05 -1.47 -2.60
N VAL A 15 8.01 -1.25 -1.28
CA VAL A 15 8.30 -2.31 -0.29
C VAL A 15 7.33 -3.48 -0.45
N TYR A 16 6.04 -3.20 -0.64
CA TYR A 16 5.03 -4.23 -0.87
C TYR A 16 5.33 -5.05 -2.13
N ILE A 17 5.60 -4.39 -3.26
CA ILE A 17 5.86 -5.04 -4.54
C ILE A 17 7.09 -5.94 -4.44
N VAL A 18 8.20 -5.42 -3.88
CA VAL A 18 9.44 -6.17 -3.73
C VAL A 18 9.23 -7.41 -2.86
N ALA A 19 8.55 -7.27 -1.71
CA ALA A 19 8.27 -8.40 -0.83
C ALA A 19 7.45 -9.49 -1.56
N MET A 20 6.42 -9.08 -2.32
CA MET A 20 5.56 -10.01 -3.04
C MET A 20 6.27 -10.69 -4.21
N TRP A 21 7.10 -9.97 -4.96
CA TRP A 21 7.89 -10.54 -6.05
C TRP A 21 8.85 -11.62 -5.55
N VAL A 22 9.63 -11.32 -4.51
CA VAL A 22 10.57 -12.31 -3.95
C VAL A 22 9.81 -13.52 -3.41
N SER A 23 8.70 -13.30 -2.70
CA SER A 23 7.87 -14.42 -2.21
C SER A 23 7.32 -15.28 -3.34
N GLY A 24 6.79 -14.68 -4.41
CA GLY A 24 6.19 -15.39 -5.54
C GLY A 24 7.23 -16.18 -6.33
N ILE A 25 8.41 -15.61 -6.56
CA ILE A 25 9.52 -16.32 -7.20
C ILE A 25 9.94 -17.52 -6.35
N MET A 26 10.09 -17.33 -5.03
CA MET A 26 10.52 -18.41 -4.13
C MET A 26 9.48 -19.53 -4.02
N GLN A 27 8.19 -19.20 -3.88
CA GLN A 27 7.11 -20.20 -3.93
C GLN A 27 7.12 -20.97 -5.26
N GLY A 28 7.19 -20.25 -6.38
CA GLY A 28 7.23 -20.87 -7.71
C GLY A 28 8.44 -21.77 -7.91
N LEU A 29 9.61 -21.41 -7.36
CA LEU A 29 10.82 -22.22 -7.36
C LEU A 29 10.66 -23.49 -6.52
N MET A 30 10.10 -23.37 -5.31
CA MET A 30 9.92 -24.51 -4.40
C MET A 30 8.90 -25.52 -4.93
N TRP A 31 7.80 -25.05 -5.53
CA TRP A 31 6.76 -25.94 -6.09
C TRP A 31 7.22 -26.74 -7.31
N ARG A 32 8.29 -26.31 -7.97
CA ARG A 32 8.89 -27.02 -9.11
C ARG A 32 10.27 -27.61 -8.79
N ALA A 33 10.66 -27.62 -7.53
CA ALA A 33 11.93 -28.18 -7.11
C ALA A 33 11.79 -29.70 -6.99
N TYR A 34 12.55 -30.42 -7.81
CA TYR A 34 12.66 -31.87 -7.76
C TYR A 34 14.08 -32.24 -7.30
N ASP A 35 14.18 -33.32 -6.53
CA ASP A 35 15.46 -33.90 -6.12
C ASP A 35 16.06 -34.78 -7.24
N GLU A 36 17.23 -35.36 -6.97
CA GLU A 36 17.93 -36.26 -7.90
C GLU A 36 17.17 -37.57 -8.20
N TYR A 37 16.16 -37.90 -7.38
CA TYR A 37 15.30 -39.07 -7.51
C TYR A 37 13.96 -38.75 -8.19
N GLY A 38 13.72 -37.49 -8.57
CA GLY A 38 12.49 -37.04 -9.21
C GLY A 38 11.31 -36.81 -8.25
N THR A 39 11.55 -36.81 -6.94
CA THR A 39 10.55 -36.48 -5.93
C THR A 39 10.54 -34.98 -5.62
N LEU A 40 9.46 -34.48 -5.01
CA LEU A 40 9.33 -33.05 -4.68
C LEU A 40 10.28 -32.70 -3.53
N ALA A 41 11.20 -31.77 -3.78
CA ALA A 41 12.25 -31.41 -2.83
C ALA A 41 11.73 -30.65 -1.59
N TYR A 42 10.57 -30.00 -1.70
CA TYR A 42 9.93 -29.28 -0.61
C TYR A 42 8.45 -29.63 -0.53
N THR A 43 7.95 -29.78 0.68
CA THR A 43 6.52 -29.88 0.97
C THR A 43 5.83 -28.52 0.83
N PHE A 44 4.51 -28.54 0.67
CA PHE A 44 3.73 -27.30 0.63
C PHE A 44 3.86 -26.49 1.92
N ALA A 45 3.88 -27.15 3.08
CA ALA A 45 4.01 -26.49 4.38
C ALA A 45 5.34 -25.71 4.51
N GLU A 46 6.46 -26.30 4.05
CA GLU A 46 7.76 -25.62 4.03
C GLU A 46 7.75 -24.39 3.11
N SER A 47 7.07 -24.47 1.97
CA SER A 47 6.91 -23.31 1.09
C SER A 47 6.13 -22.16 1.74
N VAL A 48 5.16 -22.48 2.61
CA VAL A 48 4.37 -21.47 3.34
C VAL A 48 5.20 -20.87 4.48
N GLU A 49 5.92 -21.70 5.23
CA GLU A 49 6.81 -21.26 6.31
C GLU A 49 7.89 -20.30 5.80
N ALA A 50 8.52 -20.63 4.66
CA ALA A 50 9.54 -19.81 4.04
C ALA A 50 9.02 -18.43 3.59
N MET A 51 7.69 -18.26 3.38
CA MET A 51 7.10 -16.97 3.00
C MET A 51 6.79 -16.04 4.15
N HIS A 52 6.77 -16.52 5.40
CA HIS A 52 6.41 -15.74 6.57
C HIS A 52 7.13 -14.38 6.68
N PRO A 53 8.48 -14.28 6.51
CA PRO A 53 9.16 -12.98 6.58
C PRO A 53 8.71 -12.00 5.49
N TYR A 54 8.35 -12.49 4.30
CA TYR A 54 7.86 -11.63 3.21
C TYR A 54 6.45 -11.12 3.48
N TYR A 55 5.60 -11.91 4.13
CA TYR A 55 4.29 -11.43 4.56
C TYR A 55 4.38 -10.37 5.67
N ALA A 56 5.36 -10.48 6.56
CA ALA A 56 5.67 -9.42 7.52
C ALA A 56 6.13 -8.13 6.82
N MET A 57 7.08 -8.22 5.87
CA MET A 57 7.52 -7.06 5.10
C MET A 57 6.38 -6.42 4.29
N ARG A 58 5.49 -7.23 3.73
CA ARG A 58 4.27 -6.77 3.05
C ARG A 58 3.38 -5.95 3.99
N ALA A 59 3.18 -6.43 5.21
CA ALA A 59 2.38 -5.72 6.21
C ALA A 59 3.02 -4.37 6.58
N VAL A 60 4.35 -4.33 6.72
CA VAL A 60 5.10 -3.08 6.97
C VAL A 60 4.94 -2.10 5.81
N GLY A 61 5.11 -2.54 4.55
CA GLY A 61 4.89 -1.70 3.37
C GLY A 61 3.46 -1.15 3.31
N GLY A 62 2.47 -2.01 3.56
CA GLY A 62 1.06 -1.61 3.65
C GLY A 62 0.76 -0.63 4.78
N MET A 63 1.42 -0.77 5.94
CA MET A 63 1.27 0.15 7.05
C MET A 63 1.80 1.55 6.71
N ILE A 64 2.95 1.63 6.03
CA ILE A 64 3.50 2.92 5.55
C ILE A 64 2.53 3.59 4.56
N PHE A 65 1.94 2.82 3.66
CA PHE A 65 0.93 3.32 2.74
C PHE A 65 -0.31 3.84 3.49
N LEU A 66 -0.80 3.09 4.47
CA LEU A 66 -1.97 3.46 5.28
C LEU A 66 -1.72 4.76 6.06
N LEU A 67 -0.52 4.94 6.62
CA LEU A 67 -0.12 6.21 7.24
C LEU A 67 -0.21 7.38 6.25
N GLY A 68 0.23 7.16 5.00
CA GLY A 68 0.01 8.10 3.91
C GLY A 68 -1.46 8.45 3.71
N THR A 69 -2.36 7.45 3.68
CA THR A 69 -3.80 7.68 3.55
C THR A 69 -4.37 8.51 4.70
N VAL A 70 -3.92 8.29 5.94
CA VAL A 70 -4.35 9.10 7.09
C VAL A 70 -3.93 10.57 6.92
N LEU A 71 -2.72 10.83 6.41
CA LEU A 71 -2.28 12.20 6.09
C LEU A 71 -3.15 12.87 5.02
N MET A 72 -3.62 12.11 4.02
CA MET A 72 -4.53 12.62 3.00
C MET A 72 -5.88 13.02 3.62
N VAL A 73 -6.48 12.13 4.43
CA VAL A 73 -7.76 12.40 5.11
C VAL A 73 -7.64 13.65 5.97
N PHE A 74 -6.57 13.77 6.76
CA PHE A 74 -6.33 14.95 7.58
C PHE A 74 -6.23 16.24 6.75
N ASN A 75 -5.51 16.21 5.63
CA ASN A 75 -5.38 17.37 4.74
C ASN A 75 -6.73 17.80 4.14
N ILE A 76 -7.56 16.84 3.75
CA ILE A 76 -8.90 17.11 3.22
C ILE A 76 -9.79 17.73 4.30
N LEU A 77 -9.81 17.14 5.50
CA LEU A 77 -10.63 17.65 6.61
C LEU A 77 -10.27 19.08 6.99
N MET A 78 -8.97 19.42 7.06
CA MET A 78 -8.54 20.80 7.28
C MET A 78 -9.00 21.73 6.17
N THR A 79 -8.94 21.30 4.90
CA THR A 79 -9.35 22.10 3.76
C THR A 79 -10.86 22.39 3.78
N VAL A 80 -11.67 21.37 4.07
CA VAL A 80 -13.13 21.49 4.20
C VAL A 80 -13.50 22.40 5.37
N ALA A 81 -12.91 22.18 6.55
CA ALA A 81 -13.17 23.00 7.73
C ALA A 81 -12.81 24.48 7.49
N LYS A 82 -11.68 24.75 6.82
CA LYS A 82 -11.28 26.11 6.46
C LYS A 82 -12.26 26.74 5.48
N ALA A 83 -12.73 26.02 4.46
CA ALA A 83 -13.71 26.52 3.50
C ALA A 83 -15.06 26.88 4.17
N SER A 84 -15.52 26.06 5.12
CA SER A 84 -16.72 26.36 5.90
C SER A 84 -16.55 27.60 6.77
N SER A 85 -15.37 27.79 7.39
CA SER A 85 -15.10 28.95 8.26
C SER A 85 -14.97 30.27 7.49
N GLN A 86 -14.46 30.25 6.25
CA GLN A 86 -14.19 31.44 5.44
C GLN A 86 -15.42 31.91 4.64
N GLY A 87 -16.58 31.24 4.78
CA GLY A 87 -17.79 31.59 4.05
C GLY A 87 -17.68 31.38 2.53
N SER A 88 -16.58 30.82 2.03
CA SER A 88 -16.36 30.60 0.59
C SER A 88 -17.36 29.60 0.00
N VAL A 89 -17.84 28.65 0.80
CA VAL A 89 -18.95 27.76 0.44
C VAL A 89 -20.26 28.54 0.27
N GLN A 90 -20.50 29.54 1.11
CA GLN A 90 -21.69 30.38 1.01
C GLN A 90 -21.59 31.33 -0.18
N ALA A 91 -20.43 31.96 -0.38
CA ALA A 91 -20.14 32.81 -1.54
C ALA A 91 -20.23 32.05 -2.87
N ALA A 92 -19.76 30.80 -2.92
CA ALA A 92 -19.92 29.92 -4.09
C ALA A 92 -21.37 29.50 -4.35
N ARG A 93 -22.19 29.33 -3.29
CA ARG A 93 -23.64 29.03 -3.42
C ARG A 93 -24.46 30.23 -3.87
N THR A 94 -24.04 31.44 -3.54
CA THR A 94 -24.73 32.68 -3.92
C THR A 94 -24.16 33.33 -5.18
N ALA A 95 -23.07 32.80 -5.73
CA ALA A 95 -22.49 33.30 -6.96
C ALA A 95 -23.48 33.09 -8.12
N PRO A 96 -23.86 34.14 -8.86
CA PRO A 96 -24.77 34.00 -9.99
C PRO A 96 -24.11 33.10 -11.05
N ALA A 97 -24.88 32.16 -11.60
CA ALA A 97 -24.46 31.38 -12.76
C ALA A 97 -24.33 32.35 -13.95
N THR A 98 -23.13 32.90 -14.15
CA THR A 98 -22.83 33.67 -15.36
C THR A 98 -22.76 32.69 -16.52
N ALA A 99 -23.77 32.76 -17.38
CA ALA A 99 -23.85 32.07 -18.67
C ALA A 99 -22.82 32.60 -19.67
#